data_AF-A0A1E1J8G8-F1
#
_entry.id   AF-A0A1E1J8G8-F1
#
_cell.length_a   1.000
_cell.length_b   1.000
_cell.length_c   1.000
_cell.angle_alpha   90.00
_cell.angle_beta   90.00
_cell.angle_gamma   90.00
#
_symmetry.space_group_name_H-M   'P 1'
#
loop_
_entity.id
_entity.type
_entity.pdbx_description
1 polymer ?
#
loop_
_entity_poly.entity_id
_entity_poly.type
_entity_poly.pdbx_seq_one_letter_code
_entity_poly.pdbx_strand_id
1 'polypeptide(L)'
;MNREQIARRIDLVGPSTGAIVGVATWCALHGAEADAILNYVAEKMKHKDTTDVVRASLVYVIHELLLSCATHGVSENAKRSTLKAVSLTLPSAVKDTLRQRASDHTAFLIALQKATEWWGMLNLFPAAWLTKLQSTVQEGQEDASHRTTVPSALMQVANLLQRYQHAKEQWVQNRHIKADEGNTSSGIASGQDTASRVASAGAGARGAVVDDAAKRCLIALKKAVESRFERNAALLAWCEAERAELEGRATTSSSGSGVVKMVRGTSSHAPKHDGAGVGYPVKEESGHGDGPSGEAKDEDDVLGSFFS
;
A
#
# COMPACT_ATOMS: atom_id res chain seq x y z
N MET A 1 26.51 -18.58 1.17
CA MET A 1 27.06 -17.26 0.83
C MET A 1 27.66 -16.61 2.06
N ASN A 2 28.68 -15.76 1.92
CA ASN A 2 29.27 -15.03 3.04
C ASN A 2 28.40 -13.80 3.41
N ARG A 3 28.30 -13.47 4.71
CA ARG A 3 27.64 -12.27 5.24
C ARG A 3 28.12 -10.98 4.55
N GLU A 4 29.40 -10.89 4.20
CA GLU A 4 29.97 -9.75 3.47
C GLU A 4 29.43 -9.55 2.05
N GLN A 5 28.98 -10.63 1.39
CA GLN A 5 28.37 -10.55 0.06
C GLN A 5 26.93 -10.05 0.18
N ILE A 6 26.20 -10.54 1.19
CA ILE A 6 24.85 -10.04 1.56
C ILE A 6 24.94 -8.56 1.92
N ALA A 7 25.88 -8.17 2.79
CA ALA A 7 26.10 -6.78 3.19
C ALA A 7 26.32 -5.87 1.98
N ARG A 8 27.34 -6.16 1.16
CA ARG A 8 27.64 -5.39 -0.06
C ARG A 8 26.46 -5.26 -1.01
N ARG A 9 25.56 -6.25 -1.10
CA ARG A 9 24.37 -6.15 -1.97
C ARG A 9 23.24 -5.36 -1.34
N ILE A 10 22.93 -5.59 -0.07
CA ILE A 10 21.92 -4.85 0.69
C ILE A 10 22.36 -3.39 0.95
N ASP A 11 23.65 -3.09 0.82
CA ASP A 11 24.22 -1.73 0.82
C ASP A 11 23.98 -0.94 -0.46
N LEU A 12 23.57 -1.59 -1.55
CA LEU A 12 23.12 -0.91 -2.77
C LEU A 12 21.65 -0.45 -2.72
N VAL A 13 20.92 -0.75 -1.64
CA VAL A 13 19.49 -0.39 -1.52
C VAL A 13 19.34 1.12 -1.33
N GLY A 14 18.90 1.79 -2.39
CA GLY A 14 18.42 3.16 -2.40
C GLY A 14 16.96 3.27 -2.85
N PRO A 15 16.40 4.49 -2.92
CA PRO A 15 14.98 4.71 -3.25
C PRO A 15 14.59 4.46 -4.72
N SER A 16 15.55 4.20 -5.61
CA SER A 16 15.26 3.96 -7.02
C SER A 16 14.72 2.55 -7.25
N THR A 17 13.68 2.44 -8.09
CA THR A 17 13.09 1.14 -8.48
C THR A 17 14.14 0.17 -9.02
N GLY A 18 15.10 0.65 -9.82
CA GLY A 18 16.19 -0.18 -10.35
C GLY A 18 17.11 -0.76 -9.26
N ALA A 19 17.40 -0.02 -8.19
CA ALA A 19 18.17 -0.55 -7.06
C ALA A 19 17.35 -1.58 -6.27
N ILE A 20 16.08 -1.29 -5.98
CA ILE A 20 15.16 -2.19 -5.26
C ILE A 20 15.03 -3.53 -6.01
N VAL A 21 14.67 -3.49 -7.30
CA VAL A 21 14.52 -4.69 -8.13
C VAL A 21 15.86 -5.41 -8.30
N GLY A 22 16.94 -4.69 -8.62
CA GLY A 22 18.27 -5.29 -8.83
C GLY A 22 18.89 -5.96 -7.58
N VAL A 23 18.47 -5.56 -6.38
CA VAL A 23 18.79 -6.25 -5.13
C VAL A 23 17.82 -7.43 -4.90
N ALA A 24 16.52 -7.22 -5.07
CA ALA A 24 15.49 -8.25 -4.87
C ALA A 24 15.67 -9.47 -5.79
N THR A 25 15.92 -9.27 -7.08
CA THR A 25 16.20 -10.34 -8.05
C THR A 25 17.45 -11.13 -7.65
N TRP A 26 18.50 -10.45 -7.17
CA TRP A 26 19.69 -11.13 -6.66
C TRP A 26 19.38 -11.95 -5.40
N CYS A 27 18.56 -11.43 -4.48
CA CYS A 27 18.10 -12.19 -3.31
C CYS A 27 17.28 -13.43 -3.70
N ALA A 28 16.46 -13.35 -4.75
CA ALA A 28 15.64 -14.46 -5.25
C ALA A 28 16.50 -15.61 -5.81
N LEU A 29 17.56 -15.28 -6.57
CA LEU A 29 18.56 -16.26 -7.04
C LEU A 29 19.25 -17.00 -5.87
N HIS A 30 19.38 -16.35 -4.72
CA HIS A 30 19.97 -16.91 -3.50
C HIS A 30 18.90 -17.33 -2.46
N GLY A 31 17.66 -17.57 -2.88
CA GLY A 31 16.53 -17.84 -1.98
C GLY A 31 16.64 -19.12 -1.14
N ALA A 32 17.62 -20.00 -1.41
CA ALA A 32 17.99 -21.10 -0.50
C ALA A 32 18.61 -20.63 0.83
N GLU A 33 19.09 -19.39 0.87
CA GLU A 33 19.78 -18.75 1.99
C GLU A 33 18.96 -17.58 2.56
N ALA A 34 17.65 -17.58 2.30
CA ALA A 34 16.73 -16.49 2.64
C ALA A 34 16.80 -16.10 4.12
N ASP A 35 16.96 -17.05 5.05
CA ASP A 35 17.10 -16.76 6.48
C ASP A 35 18.29 -15.80 6.75
N ALA A 36 19.45 -16.01 6.11
CA ALA A 36 20.62 -15.14 6.28
C ALA A 36 20.40 -13.76 5.64
N ILE A 37 19.77 -13.71 4.47
CA ILE A 37 19.45 -12.47 3.75
C ILE A 37 18.46 -11.62 4.56
N LEU A 38 17.33 -12.21 4.98
CA LEU A 38 16.28 -11.50 5.72
C LEU A 38 16.75 -11.08 7.11
N ASN A 39 17.60 -11.86 7.78
CA ASN A 39 18.22 -11.45 9.03
C ASN A 39 19.13 -10.23 8.84
N TYR A 40 19.92 -10.15 7.76
CA TYR A 40 20.71 -8.95 7.46
C TYR A 40 19.83 -7.74 7.09
N VAL A 41 18.74 -7.95 6.34
CA VAL A 41 17.75 -6.89 6.07
C VAL A 41 17.14 -6.36 7.38
N ALA A 42 16.80 -7.23 8.32
CA ALA A 42 16.31 -6.84 9.64
C ALA A 42 17.38 -6.10 10.48
N GLU A 43 18.63 -6.55 10.44
CA GLU A 43 19.76 -5.83 11.06
C GLU A 43 19.94 -4.43 10.48
N LYS A 44 19.75 -4.27 9.17
CA LYS A 44 19.86 -2.97 8.51
C LYS A 44 18.65 -2.07 8.78
N MET A 45 17.43 -2.60 8.77
CA MET A 45 16.22 -1.84 9.15
C MET A 45 16.38 -1.25 10.57
N LYS A 46 16.92 -2.06 11.51
CA LYS A 46 17.18 -1.62 12.88
C LYS A 46 18.50 -0.86 13.09
N HIS A 47 19.30 -0.60 12.06
CA HIS A 47 20.53 0.17 12.24
C HIS A 47 20.21 1.66 12.43
N LYS A 48 20.95 2.34 13.32
CA LYS A 48 20.68 3.74 13.70
C LYS A 48 20.87 4.70 12.53
N ASP A 49 21.87 4.44 11.69
CA ASP A 49 22.25 5.28 10.56
C ASP A 49 21.42 4.99 9.29
N THR A 50 20.53 3.99 9.32
CA THR A 50 19.61 3.72 8.21
C THR A 50 18.51 4.78 8.20
N THR A 51 18.36 5.50 7.10
CA THR A 51 17.31 6.52 6.96
C THR A 51 15.93 5.89 6.76
N ASP A 52 14.87 6.60 7.11
CA ASP A 52 13.47 6.18 6.88
C ASP A 52 13.21 5.77 5.42
N VAL A 53 13.76 6.52 4.47
CA VAL A 53 13.67 6.22 3.02
C VAL A 53 14.35 4.88 2.68
N VAL A 54 15.49 4.56 3.29
CA VAL A 54 16.15 3.25 3.08
C VAL A 54 15.36 2.13 3.78
N ARG A 55 14.79 2.37 4.98
CA ARG A 55 13.89 1.40 5.64
C ARG A 55 12.67 1.08 4.77
N ALA A 56 12.04 2.10 4.18
CA ALA A 56 10.96 1.95 3.20
C ALA A 56 11.41 1.16 1.96
N SER A 57 12.59 1.48 1.42
CA SER A 57 13.18 0.76 0.27
C SER A 57 13.44 -0.71 0.58
N LEU A 58 13.89 -1.05 1.80
CA LEU A 58 14.07 -2.43 2.25
C LEU A 58 12.74 -3.20 2.35
N VAL A 59 11.63 -2.55 2.73
CA VAL A 59 10.29 -3.17 2.65
C VAL A 59 9.91 -3.50 1.21
N TYR A 60 10.18 -2.59 0.26
CA TYR A 60 9.95 -2.87 -1.16
C TYR A 60 10.88 -3.94 -1.71
N VAL A 61 12.14 -4.06 -1.23
CA VAL A 61 13.02 -5.20 -1.57
C VAL A 61 12.41 -6.53 -1.12
N ILE A 62 11.79 -6.59 0.07
CA ILE A 62 11.07 -7.80 0.52
C ILE A 62 9.85 -8.09 -0.37
N HIS A 63 9.10 -7.06 -0.77
CA HIS A 63 7.97 -7.23 -1.70
C HIS A 63 8.42 -7.76 -3.07
N GLU A 64 9.41 -7.12 -3.71
CA GLU A 64 9.94 -7.54 -5.00
C GLU A 64 10.65 -8.90 -4.94
N LEU A 65 11.24 -9.27 -3.80
CA LEU A 65 11.80 -10.61 -3.58
C LEU A 65 10.70 -11.67 -3.59
N LEU A 66 9.58 -11.42 -2.92
CA LEU A 66 8.43 -12.33 -2.92
C LEU A 66 7.81 -12.46 -4.32
N LEU A 67 7.69 -11.36 -5.08
CA LEU A 67 7.25 -11.40 -6.48
C LEU A 67 8.25 -12.14 -7.38
N SER A 68 9.54 -11.86 -7.25
CA SER A 68 10.61 -12.53 -8.01
C SER A 68 10.59 -14.04 -7.77
N CYS A 69 10.41 -14.47 -6.51
CA CYS A 69 10.23 -15.87 -6.14
C CYS A 69 8.93 -16.49 -6.69
N ALA A 70 7.89 -15.70 -6.99
CA ALA A 70 6.67 -16.22 -7.62
C ALA A 70 6.83 -16.50 -9.12
N THR A 71 7.85 -15.93 -9.79
CA THR A 71 8.08 -16.12 -11.23
C THR A 71 8.64 -17.52 -11.58
N HIS A 72 8.55 -17.90 -12.85
CA HIS A 72 9.16 -19.12 -13.37
C HIS A 72 10.69 -18.98 -13.37
N GLY A 73 11.40 -19.88 -12.69
CA GLY A 73 12.87 -19.91 -12.60
C GLY A 73 13.40 -20.11 -11.18
N VAL A 74 12.62 -19.78 -10.16
CA VAL A 74 12.99 -20.02 -8.75
C VAL A 74 12.48 -21.39 -8.29
N SER A 75 13.31 -22.18 -7.59
CA SER A 75 12.93 -23.50 -7.09
C SER A 75 11.88 -23.42 -5.98
N GLU A 76 10.94 -24.36 -5.93
CA GLU A 76 9.90 -24.43 -4.88
C GLU A 76 10.47 -24.46 -3.46
N ASN A 77 11.69 -24.99 -3.28
CA ASN A 77 12.38 -24.95 -2.00
C ASN A 77 12.81 -23.53 -1.61
N ALA A 78 13.38 -22.77 -2.55
CA ALA A 78 13.74 -21.37 -2.35
C ALA A 78 12.51 -20.48 -2.12
N LYS A 79 11.38 -20.74 -2.82
CA LYS A 79 10.10 -20.05 -2.57
C LYS A 79 9.61 -20.26 -1.13
N ARG A 80 9.55 -21.53 -0.68
CA ARG A 80 9.14 -21.88 0.69
C ARG A 80 10.09 -21.33 1.75
N SER A 81 11.41 -21.40 1.51
CA SER A 81 12.42 -20.81 2.41
C SER A 81 12.23 -19.30 2.54
N THR A 82 12.05 -18.59 1.42
CA THR A 82 11.80 -17.14 1.40
C THR A 82 10.54 -16.74 2.15
N LEU A 83 9.41 -17.39 1.87
CA LEU A 83 8.14 -17.13 2.58
C LEU A 83 8.27 -17.39 4.09
N LYS A 84 8.93 -18.49 4.47
CA LYS A 84 9.19 -18.83 5.87
C LYS A 84 10.07 -17.77 6.54
N ALA A 85 11.20 -17.40 5.95
CA ALA A 85 12.13 -16.40 6.47
C ALA A 85 11.43 -15.05 6.70
N VAL A 86 10.66 -14.56 5.71
CA VAL A 86 9.86 -13.32 5.86
C VAL A 86 8.84 -13.44 6.98
N SER A 87 8.11 -14.56 7.05
CA SER A 87 7.05 -14.78 8.06
C SER A 87 7.56 -14.76 9.51
N LEU A 88 8.81 -15.17 9.73
CA LEU A 88 9.47 -15.25 11.03
C LEU A 88 10.22 -13.96 11.39
N THR A 89 10.96 -13.38 10.44
CA THR A 89 11.89 -12.28 10.71
C THR A 89 11.26 -10.90 10.56
N LEU A 90 10.27 -10.70 9.68
CA LEU A 90 9.69 -9.36 9.47
C LEU A 90 8.96 -8.79 10.71
N PRO A 91 8.15 -9.55 11.48
CA PRO A 91 7.44 -8.99 12.63
C PRO A 91 8.36 -8.45 13.73
N SER A 92 9.47 -9.15 14.01
CA SER A 92 10.48 -8.68 14.97
C SER A 92 11.27 -7.49 14.42
N ALA A 93 11.66 -7.52 13.14
CA ALA A 93 12.34 -6.42 12.47
C ALA A 93 11.52 -5.12 12.53
N VAL A 94 10.21 -5.19 12.26
CA VAL A 94 9.29 -4.06 12.37
C VAL A 94 9.22 -3.54 13.81
N LYS A 95 9.06 -4.42 14.80
CA LYS A 95 8.99 -4.03 16.22
C LYS A 95 10.28 -3.34 16.70
N ASP A 96 11.44 -3.88 16.34
CA ASP A 96 12.74 -3.32 16.73
C ASP A 96 13.12 -2.05 15.96
N THR A 97 12.54 -1.84 14.76
CA THR A 97 12.64 -0.59 14.00
C THR A 97 11.81 0.51 14.66
N LEU A 98 10.53 0.24 14.99
CA LEU A 98 9.63 1.25 15.56
C LEU A 98 10.01 1.66 17.00
N ARG A 99 10.70 0.81 17.75
CA ARG A 99 11.30 1.14 19.05
C ARG A 99 12.36 2.26 18.98
N GLN A 100 12.79 2.66 17.79
CA GLN A 100 13.83 3.68 17.59
C GLN A 100 13.23 5.09 17.65
N ARG A 101 13.17 5.61 18.88
CA ARG A 101 12.61 6.93 19.23
C ARG A 101 13.26 8.15 18.54
N ALA A 102 14.37 7.97 17.83
CA ALA A 102 15.14 9.06 17.21
C ALA A 102 14.92 9.20 15.70
N SER A 103 14.08 8.37 15.07
CA SER A 103 13.79 8.44 13.64
C SER A 103 12.33 8.79 13.39
N ASP A 104 12.09 9.58 12.35
CA ASP A 104 10.83 9.52 11.62
C ASP A 104 10.73 8.13 10.96
N HIS A 105 9.52 7.58 10.93
CA HIS A 105 9.20 6.27 10.33
C HIS A 105 8.09 6.39 9.28
N THR A 106 7.77 7.61 8.83
CA THR A 106 6.65 7.91 7.94
C THR A 106 6.72 7.13 6.63
N ALA A 107 7.84 7.18 5.91
CA ALA A 107 8.01 6.47 4.65
C ALA A 107 8.02 4.95 4.86
N PHE A 108 8.67 4.46 5.92
CA PHE A 108 8.68 3.04 6.28
C PHE A 108 7.27 2.51 6.56
N LEU A 109 6.46 3.23 7.32
CA LEU A 109 5.08 2.87 7.66
C LEU A 109 4.17 2.87 6.42
N ILE A 110 4.30 3.87 5.54
CA ILE A 110 3.55 3.93 4.28
C ILE A 110 3.94 2.76 3.36
N ALA A 111 5.22 2.43 3.26
CA ALA A 111 5.70 1.28 2.47
C ALA A 111 5.19 -0.04 3.04
N LEU A 112 5.25 -0.22 4.36
CA LEU A 112 4.78 -1.42 5.05
C LEU A 112 3.26 -1.61 4.91
N GLN A 113 2.48 -0.54 5.03
CA GLN A 113 1.04 -0.60 4.80
C GLN A 113 0.75 -1.09 3.37
N LYS A 114 1.29 -0.41 2.34
CA LYS A 114 1.11 -0.79 0.93
C LYS A 114 1.54 -2.24 0.65
N ALA A 115 2.71 -2.64 1.15
CA ALA A 115 3.20 -4.00 1.00
C ALA A 115 2.25 -5.03 1.62
N THR A 116 1.72 -4.79 2.83
CA THR A 116 0.74 -5.70 3.45
C THR A 116 -0.60 -5.75 2.72
N GLU A 117 -1.06 -4.64 2.14
CA GLU A 117 -2.27 -4.60 1.31
C GLU A 117 -2.08 -5.44 0.03
N TRP A 118 -0.93 -5.30 -0.65
CA TRP A 118 -0.58 -6.11 -1.82
C TRP A 118 -0.40 -7.59 -1.49
N TRP A 119 0.27 -7.93 -0.39
CA TRP A 119 0.45 -9.32 0.03
C TRP A 119 -0.87 -10.00 0.42
N GLY A 120 -1.83 -9.23 0.97
CA GLY A 120 -3.20 -9.70 1.22
C GLY A 120 -3.96 -9.95 -0.08
N MET A 121 -3.87 -9.03 -1.05
CA MET A 121 -4.50 -9.18 -2.38
C MET A 121 -3.95 -10.38 -3.16
N LEU A 122 -2.64 -10.63 -3.07
CA LEU A 122 -1.95 -11.76 -3.68
C LEU A 122 -2.02 -13.06 -2.86
N ASN A 123 -2.67 -13.04 -1.68
CA ASN A 123 -2.79 -14.16 -0.75
C ASN A 123 -1.44 -14.84 -0.39
N LEU A 124 -0.37 -14.05 -0.28
CA LEU A 124 0.99 -14.55 0.03
C LEU A 124 1.15 -14.96 1.49
N PHE A 125 0.38 -14.36 2.39
CA PHE A 125 0.38 -14.67 3.82
C PHE A 125 -1.06 -14.81 4.35
N PRO A 126 -1.31 -15.67 5.35
CA PRO A 126 -2.63 -15.77 5.98
C PRO A 126 -3.09 -14.44 6.56
N ALA A 127 -4.38 -14.11 6.40
CA ALA A 127 -4.96 -12.87 6.92
C ALA A 127 -4.69 -12.64 8.42
N ALA A 128 -4.71 -13.71 9.24
CA ALA A 128 -4.39 -13.64 10.66
C ALA A 128 -2.93 -13.17 10.94
N TRP A 129 -1.97 -13.55 10.07
CA TRP A 129 -0.59 -13.09 10.19
C TRP A 129 -0.46 -11.61 9.79
N LEU A 130 -1.15 -11.18 8.72
CA LEU A 130 -1.19 -9.77 8.30
C LEU A 130 -1.80 -8.89 9.39
N THR A 131 -2.92 -9.30 10.01
CA THR A 131 -3.52 -8.61 11.15
C THR A 131 -2.54 -8.51 12.33
N LYS A 132 -1.85 -9.60 12.68
CA LYS A 132 -0.84 -9.60 13.77
C LYS A 132 0.33 -8.66 13.47
N LEU A 133 0.78 -8.58 12.22
CA LEU A 133 1.81 -7.63 11.80
C LEU A 133 1.32 -6.18 11.95
N GLN A 134 0.07 -5.89 11.58
CA GLN A 134 -0.55 -4.57 11.77
C GLN A 134 -0.74 -4.20 13.25
N SER A 135 -1.06 -5.17 14.13
CA SER A 135 -1.05 -4.95 15.59
C SER A 135 0.35 -4.63 16.10
N THR A 136 1.38 -5.33 15.60
CA THR A 136 2.79 -5.07 15.96
C THR A 136 3.22 -3.66 15.58
N VAL A 137 2.73 -3.13 14.45
CA VAL A 137 2.95 -1.72 14.05
C VAL A 137 2.28 -0.75 15.03
N GLN A 138 1.04 -1.02 15.45
CA GLN A 138 0.32 -0.16 16.40
C GLN A 138 1.00 -0.13 17.77
N GLU A 139 1.36 -1.30 18.34
CA GLU A 139 2.13 -1.41 19.59
C GLU A 139 3.45 -0.60 19.51
N GLY A 140 4.21 -0.77 18.42
CA GLY A 140 5.48 -0.07 18.22
C GLY A 140 5.33 1.44 18.09
N GLN A 141 4.20 1.92 17.55
CA GLN A 141 3.87 3.35 17.52
C GLN A 141 3.46 3.87 18.90
N GLU A 142 2.72 3.11 19.70
CA GLU A 142 2.28 3.53 21.05
C GLU A 142 3.46 3.64 22.03
N ASP A 143 4.39 2.67 22.03
CA ASP A 143 5.65 2.70 22.80
C ASP A 143 6.54 3.92 22.50
N ALA A 144 6.40 4.49 21.29
CA ALA A 144 7.06 5.70 20.83
C ALA A 144 6.25 6.99 21.10
N SER A 145 4.93 6.90 21.27
CA SER A 145 3.98 8.04 21.27
C SER A 145 3.80 8.74 22.62
N HIS A 146 4.60 8.44 23.65
CA HIS A 146 4.61 9.21 24.91
C HIS A 146 5.10 10.68 24.75
N ARG A 147 5.40 11.14 23.54
CA ARG A 147 5.37 12.55 23.15
C ARG A 147 4.62 12.70 21.82
N THR A 148 3.46 13.36 21.87
CA THR A 148 2.57 13.60 20.72
C THR A 148 3.18 14.61 19.74
N THR A 149 3.90 14.11 18.72
CA THR A 149 4.24 14.92 17.55
C THR A 149 3.05 14.96 16.58
N VAL A 150 2.52 16.17 16.37
CA VAL A 150 1.31 16.46 15.58
C VAL A 150 1.24 15.78 14.19
N PRO A 151 2.34 15.59 13.42
CA PRO A 151 2.28 14.94 12.10
C PRO A 151 1.75 13.50 12.12
N SER A 152 2.09 12.71 13.14
CA SER A 152 1.64 11.30 13.24
C SER A 152 0.14 11.20 13.51
N ALA A 153 -0.39 12.08 14.36
CA ALA A 153 -1.82 12.17 14.63
C ALA A 153 -2.63 12.53 13.36
N LEU A 154 -2.12 13.46 12.55
CA LEU A 154 -2.75 13.83 11.28
C LEU A 154 -2.75 12.68 10.26
N MET A 155 -1.65 11.92 10.14
CA MET A 155 -1.64 10.73 9.28
C MET A 155 -2.60 9.62 9.75
N GLN A 156 -2.73 9.41 11.07
CA GLN A 156 -3.68 8.44 11.60
C GLN A 156 -5.13 8.88 11.36
N VAL A 157 -5.45 10.18 11.50
CA VAL A 157 -6.76 10.75 11.11
C VAL A 157 -7.01 10.63 9.61
N ALA A 158 -6.02 10.91 8.75
CA ALA A 158 -6.16 10.76 7.30
C ALA A 158 -6.41 9.31 6.87
N ASN A 159 -5.69 8.34 7.45
CA ASN A 159 -5.92 6.92 7.22
C ASN A 159 -7.31 6.46 7.70
N LEU A 160 -7.78 6.94 8.85
CA LEU A 160 -9.13 6.66 9.34
C LEU A 160 -10.21 7.28 8.44
N LEU A 161 -9.98 8.49 7.93
CA LEU A 161 -10.87 9.17 6.98
C LEU A 161 -10.96 8.41 5.65
N GLN A 162 -9.83 7.95 5.09
CA GLN A 162 -9.80 7.16 3.85
C GLN A 162 -10.52 5.80 4.02
N ARG A 163 -10.30 5.11 5.15
CA ARG A 163 -11.02 3.85 5.47
C ARG A 163 -12.52 4.10 5.63
N TYR A 164 -12.90 5.21 6.26
CA TYR A 164 -14.29 5.63 6.39
C TYR A 164 -14.92 5.93 5.01
N GLN A 165 -14.24 6.67 4.12
CA GLN A 165 -14.73 6.96 2.76
C GLN A 165 -15.00 5.68 1.97
N HIS A 166 -14.05 4.75 1.94
CA HIS A 166 -14.22 3.46 1.27
C HIS A 166 -15.38 2.63 1.88
N ALA A 167 -15.55 2.65 3.21
CA ALA A 167 -16.69 2.00 3.86
C ALA A 167 -18.03 2.71 3.54
N LYS A 168 -18.04 4.05 3.42
CA LYS A 168 -19.23 4.83 3.00
C LYS A 168 -19.60 4.54 1.55
N GLU A 169 -18.64 4.42 0.64
CA GLU A 169 -18.89 4.04 -0.77
C GLU A 169 -19.54 2.65 -0.86
N GLN A 170 -19.01 1.67 -0.13
CA GLN A 170 -19.62 0.33 -0.05
C GLN A 170 -21.02 0.36 0.59
N TRP A 171 -21.24 1.20 1.59
CA TRP A 171 -22.56 1.41 2.21
C TRP A 171 -23.57 1.99 1.21
N VAL A 172 -23.19 3.05 0.48
CA VAL A 172 -24.02 3.68 -0.56
C VAL A 172 -24.35 2.68 -1.66
N GLN A 173 -23.38 1.92 -2.17
CA GLN A 173 -23.61 0.88 -3.19
C GLN A 173 -24.61 -0.18 -2.70
N ASN A 174 -24.43 -0.73 -1.50
CA ASN A 174 -25.38 -1.70 -0.92
C ASN A 174 -26.77 -1.11 -0.67
N ARG A 175 -26.87 0.19 -0.34
CA ARG A 175 -28.14 0.90 -0.19
C ARG A 175 -28.87 1.08 -1.53
N HIS A 176 -28.15 1.33 -2.63
CA HIS A 176 -28.74 1.39 -3.97
C HIS A 176 -29.23 0.02 -4.44
N ILE A 177 -28.47 -1.05 -4.21
CA ILE A 177 -28.88 -2.43 -4.55
C ILE A 177 -30.18 -2.81 -3.83
N LYS A 178 -30.28 -2.55 -2.51
CA LYS A 178 -31.51 -2.76 -1.72
C LYS A 178 -32.72 -1.95 -2.22
N ALA A 179 -32.51 -0.82 -2.88
CA ALA A 179 -33.59 0.00 -3.43
C ALA A 179 -34.13 -0.57 -4.77
N ASP A 180 -33.25 -1.08 -5.62
CA ASP A 180 -33.61 -1.68 -6.92
C ASP A 180 -34.34 -3.03 -6.75
N GLU A 181 -33.92 -3.85 -5.77
CA GLU A 181 -34.59 -5.09 -5.36
C GLU A 181 -36.02 -4.84 -4.83
N GLY A 182 -36.28 -3.66 -4.23
CA GLY A 182 -37.62 -3.26 -3.82
C GLY A 182 -38.50 -2.85 -5.01
N ASN A 183 -37.92 -2.18 -6.00
CA ASN A 183 -38.64 -1.55 -7.11
C ASN A 183 -39.03 -2.54 -8.24
N THR A 184 -38.40 -3.72 -8.30
CA THR A 184 -38.74 -4.80 -9.25
C THR A 184 -39.93 -5.68 -8.82
N SER A 185 -40.57 -5.38 -7.68
CA SER A 185 -41.65 -6.21 -7.11
C SER A 185 -43.09 -5.85 -7.55
N SER A 186 -43.28 -4.89 -8.45
CA SER A 186 -44.60 -4.47 -8.96
C SER A 186 -44.89 -5.02 -10.37
N GLY A 187 -45.20 -6.32 -10.48
CA GLY A 187 -45.40 -6.95 -11.79
C GLY A 187 -46.07 -8.33 -11.83
N ILE A 188 -47.40 -8.35 -11.72
CA ILE A 188 -48.33 -9.34 -12.35
C ILE A 188 -48.49 -10.75 -11.70
N ALA A 189 -49.77 -11.04 -11.36
CA ALA A 189 -50.50 -12.33 -11.32
C ALA A 189 -50.13 -13.49 -10.36
N SER A 190 -51.00 -13.68 -9.37
CA SER A 190 -51.81 -14.91 -9.12
C SER A 190 -51.33 -16.26 -9.69
N GLY A 191 -50.98 -17.21 -8.82
CA GLY A 191 -50.84 -18.63 -9.16
C GLY A 191 -50.17 -19.49 -8.09
N GLN A 192 -50.71 -20.69 -7.87
CA GLN A 192 -50.36 -21.68 -6.82
C GLN A 192 -48.88 -22.14 -6.69
N ASP A 193 -48.58 -22.55 -5.45
CA ASP A 193 -47.79 -23.72 -5.02
C ASP A 193 -46.27 -23.88 -5.30
N THR A 194 -45.55 -23.85 -4.17
CA THR A 194 -44.37 -24.66 -3.81
C THR A 194 -42.98 -24.36 -4.39
N ALA A 195 -41.98 -24.67 -3.55
CA ALA A 195 -40.52 -24.64 -3.74
C ALA A 195 -39.78 -23.29 -3.57
N SER A 196 -38.49 -23.39 -3.23
CA SER A 196 -37.47 -22.32 -3.21
C SER A 196 -37.50 -21.29 -2.06
N ARG A 197 -37.64 -21.75 -0.81
CA ARG A 197 -37.38 -20.92 0.39
C ARG A 197 -35.88 -20.87 0.79
N VAL A 198 -34.97 -20.65 -0.16
CA VAL A 198 -33.50 -20.62 0.07
C VAL A 198 -32.79 -19.55 -0.80
N ALA A 199 -33.16 -18.27 -0.69
CA ALA A 199 -32.53 -17.21 -1.50
C ALA A 199 -32.53 -15.77 -0.91
N SER A 200 -32.59 -15.56 0.42
CA SER A 200 -32.49 -14.19 0.99
C SER A 200 -31.65 -14.00 2.25
N ALA A 201 -31.11 -15.07 2.86
CA ALA A 201 -30.29 -14.95 4.08
C ALA A 201 -28.91 -14.28 3.86
N GLY A 202 -28.38 -14.29 2.63
CA GLY A 202 -27.03 -13.78 2.33
C GLY A 202 -26.92 -12.25 2.21
N ALA A 203 -27.92 -11.61 1.61
CA ALA A 203 -27.92 -10.16 1.37
C ALA A 203 -28.09 -9.36 2.67
N GLY A 204 -28.99 -9.80 3.56
CA GLY A 204 -29.20 -9.18 4.87
C GLY A 204 -27.95 -9.20 5.74
N ALA A 205 -27.26 -10.34 5.81
CA ALA A 205 -26.03 -10.50 6.60
C ALA A 205 -24.88 -9.64 6.05
N ARG A 206 -24.65 -9.63 4.72
CA ARG A 206 -23.62 -8.78 4.10
C ARG A 206 -23.93 -7.29 4.29
N GLY A 207 -25.18 -6.88 4.10
CA GLY A 207 -25.60 -5.50 4.36
C GLY A 207 -25.34 -5.05 5.79
N ALA A 208 -25.76 -5.85 6.78
CA ALA A 208 -25.55 -5.53 8.20
C ALA A 208 -24.06 -5.44 8.59
N VAL A 209 -23.19 -6.27 8.01
CA VAL A 209 -21.74 -6.22 8.24
C VAL A 209 -21.11 -4.95 7.64
N VAL A 210 -21.60 -4.47 6.49
CA VAL A 210 -21.12 -3.21 5.87
C VAL A 210 -21.68 -1.98 6.61
N ASP A 211 -22.97 -2.00 6.99
CA ASP A 211 -23.62 -0.99 7.84
C ASP A 211 -22.83 -0.77 9.16
N ASP A 212 -22.37 -1.86 9.77
CA ASP A 212 -21.60 -1.86 11.01
C ASP A 212 -20.11 -1.47 10.80
N ALA A 213 -19.50 -1.81 9.66
CA ALA A 213 -18.13 -1.41 9.32
C ALA A 213 -17.99 0.12 9.18
N ALA A 214 -18.89 0.78 8.44
CA ALA A 214 -18.87 2.24 8.27
C ALA A 214 -19.03 2.97 9.63
N LYS A 215 -19.93 2.47 10.49
CA LYS A 215 -20.14 2.99 11.85
C LYS A 215 -18.92 2.79 12.74
N ARG A 216 -18.27 1.62 12.70
CA ARG A 216 -17.02 1.36 13.44
C ARG A 216 -15.88 2.27 13.00
N CYS A 217 -15.69 2.49 11.70
CA CYS A 217 -14.69 3.44 11.19
C CYS A 217 -14.95 4.88 11.67
N LEU A 218 -16.21 5.33 11.65
CA LEU A 218 -16.57 6.67 12.10
C LEU A 218 -16.39 6.87 13.61
N ILE A 219 -16.69 5.85 14.43
CA ILE A 219 -16.44 5.87 15.88
C ILE A 219 -14.93 5.93 16.18
N ALA A 220 -14.12 5.17 15.44
CA ALA A 220 -12.66 5.21 15.58
C ALA A 220 -12.09 6.59 15.18
N LEU A 221 -12.60 7.18 14.10
CA LEU A 221 -12.24 8.53 13.66
C LEU A 221 -12.60 9.58 14.73
N LYS A 222 -13.84 9.57 15.25
CA LYS A 222 -14.26 10.51 16.31
C LYS A 222 -13.36 10.39 17.55
N LYS A 223 -13.09 9.19 18.05
CA LYS A 223 -12.16 8.98 19.19
C LYS A 223 -10.75 9.47 18.92
N ALA A 224 -10.22 9.28 17.72
CA ALA A 224 -8.89 9.77 17.33
C ALA A 224 -8.82 11.31 17.27
N VAL A 225 -9.92 11.97 16.89
CA VAL A 225 -10.03 13.43 16.89
C VAL A 225 -10.18 13.97 18.32
N GLU A 226 -11.10 13.41 19.12
CA GLU A 226 -11.32 13.81 20.52
C GLU A 226 -10.07 13.69 21.40
N SER A 227 -9.32 12.59 21.27
CA SER A 227 -8.15 12.31 22.11
C SER A 227 -6.87 13.06 21.73
N ARG A 228 -6.83 13.72 20.57
CA ARG A 228 -5.59 14.30 20.02
C ARG A 228 -5.70 15.72 19.47
N PHE A 229 -6.93 16.23 19.30
CA PHE A 229 -7.19 17.55 18.75
C PHE A 229 -8.23 18.29 19.61
N GLU A 230 -7.82 18.73 20.80
CA GLU A 230 -8.63 19.36 21.86
C GLU A 230 -9.51 20.55 21.46
N ARG A 231 -9.40 21.06 20.22
CA ARG A 231 -10.15 22.23 19.71
C ARG A 231 -10.79 22.03 18.33
N ASN A 232 -10.83 20.82 17.77
CA ASN A 232 -11.28 20.61 16.38
C ASN A 232 -12.79 20.37 16.26
N ALA A 233 -13.58 21.33 16.76
CA ALA A 233 -15.05 21.26 16.81
C ALA A 233 -15.71 21.04 15.44
N ALA A 234 -15.14 21.60 14.37
CA ALA A 234 -15.66 21.44 13.01
C ALA A 234 -15.58 19.98 12.53
N LEU A 235 -14.48 19.27 12.81
CA LEU A 235 -14.30 17.87 12.42
C LEU A 235 -15.18 16.93 13.27
N LEU A 236 -15.40 17.27 14.54
CA LEU A 236 -16.33 16.53 15.41
C LEU A 236 -17.79 16.71 14.96
N ALA A 237 -18.21 17.94 14.62
CA ALA A 237 -19.53 18.21 14.07
C ALA A 237 -19.76 17.50 12.72
N TRP A 238 -18.74 17.42 11.85
CA TRP A 238 -18.80 16.63 10.63
C TRP A 238 -18.98 15.13 10.93
N CYS A 239 -18.21 14.56 11.87
CA CYS A 239 -18.38 13.17 12.30
C CYS A 239 -19.79 12.87 12.86
N GLU A 240 -20.45 13.86 13.47
CA GLU A 240 -21.82 13.73 14.00
C GLU A 240 -22.89 13.83 12.90
N ALA A 241 -22.71 14.73 11.93
CA ALA A 241 -23.56 14.78 10.73
C ALA A 241 -23.49 13.47 9.93
N GLU A 242 -22.28 12.95 9.72
CA GLU A 242 -22.04 11.66 9.05
C GLU A 242 -22.65 10.47 9.82
N ARG A 243 -22.66 10.55 11.15
CA ARG A 243 -23.32 9.54 11.98
C ARG A 243 -24.84 9.60 11.81
N ALA A 244 -25.42 10.79 11.75
CA ALA A 244 -26.85 10.97 11.52
C ALA A 244 -27.28 10.46 10.12
N GLU A 245 -26.43 10.60 9.10
CA GLU A 245 -26.64 10.00 7.77
C GLU A 245 -26.68 8.46 7.84
N LEU A 246 -25.68 7.83 8.47
CA LEU A 246 -25.60 6.36 8.64
C LEU A 246 -26.64 5.76 9.59
N GLU A 247 -27.25 6.57 10.46
CA GLU A 247 -28.39 6.19 11.30
C GLU A 247 -29.75 6.47 10.62
N GLY A 248 -29.77 7.01 9.39
CA GLY A 248 -31.00 7.35 8.67
C GLY A 248 -31.79 8.52 9.28
N ARG A 249 -31.14 9.30 10.16
CA ARG A 249 -31.72 10.44 10.89
C ARG A 249 -31.51 11.78 10.19
N ALA A 250 -30.85 11.79 9.04
CA ALA A 250 -30.66 12.99 8.23
C ALA A 250 -32.03 13.56 7.79
N THR A 251 -32.42 14.68 8.37
CA THR A 251 -33.52 15.50 7.87
C THR A 251 -33.22 15.97 6.46
N THR A 252 -34.24 16.00 5.60
CA THR A 252 -34.15 16.35 4.18
C THR A 252 -33.79 17.83 3.98
N SER A 253 -32.51 18.18 4.11
CA SER A 253 -32.01 19.55 3.91
C SER A 253 -30.50 19.60 3.59
N SER A 254 -30.03 18.75 2.67
CA SER A 254 -28.79 19.02 1.91
C SER A 254 -28.77 18.28 0.58
N SER A 255 -29.38 18.88 -0.45
CA SER A 255 -29.01 18.62 -1.84
C SER A 255 -27.98 19.67 -2.26
N GLY A 256 -26.75 19.58 -1.74
CA GLY A 256 -25.65 20.46 -2.14
C GLY A 256 -24.42 20.42 -1.24
N SER A 257 -23.24 20.37 -1.87
CA SER A 257 -21.91 20.42 -1.26
C SER A 257 -21.46 19.15 -0.49
N GLY A 258 -20.39 18.46 -0.91
CA GLY A 258 -19.55 18.74 -2.07
C GLY A 258 -18.72 17.55 -2.54
N VAL A 259 -18.95 17.15 -3.79
CA VAL A 259 -17.90 16.51 -4.60
C VAL A 259 -16.76 17.50 -4.69
N VAL A 260 -15.58 17.15 -4.17
CA VAL A 260 -14.34 17.89 -4.43
C VAL A 260 -13.94 17.65 -5.88
N LYS A 261 -14.62 18.39 -6.78
CA LYS A 261 -14.23 18.48 -8.18
C LYS A 261 -12.89 19.19 -8.20
N MET A 262 -11.80 18.43 -8.30
CA MET A 262 -10.47 18.99 -8.55
C MET A 262 -10.55 19.84 -9.82
N VAL A 263 -10.58 21.15 -9.62
CA VAL A 263 -10.46 22.11 -10.71
C VAL A 263 -9.06 21.93 -11.27
N ARG A 264 -9.00 21.27 -12.42
CA ARG A 264 -7.79 21.13 -13.22
C ARG A 264 -7.44 22.52 -13.77
N GLY A 265 -6.83 23.34 -12.92
CA GLY A 265 -6.38 24.68 -13.23
C GLY A 265 -5.23 24.65 -14.22
N THR A 266 -5.55 24.45 -15.50
CA THR A 266 -4.66 24.85 -16.60
C THR A 266 -4.68 26.38 -16.66
N SER A 267 -3.74 27.02 -15.96
CA SER A 267 -3.43 28.43 -16.17
C SER A 267 -2.10 28.55 -16.90
N SER A 268 -2.20 28.80 -18.19
CA SER A 268 -1.08 29.16 -19.07
C SER A 268 -0.60 30.57 -18.74
N HIS A 269 0.53 30.69 -18.04
CA HIS A 269 1.26 31.95 -17.99
C HIS A 269 2.06 32.15 -19.28
N ALA A 270 1.46 32.85 -20.25
CA ALA A 270 2.18 33.43 -21.37
C ALA A 270 2.87 34.73 -20.90
N PRO A 271 4.20 34.89 -21.10
CA PRO A 271 4.85 36.19 -20.95
C PRO A 271 4.43 37.11 -22.10
N LYS A 272 4.18 38.39 -21.80
CA LYS A 272 4.01 39.40 -22.85
C LYS A 272 5.35 39.66 -23.54
N HIS A 273 5.29 39.72 -24.86
CA HIS A 273 6.39 40.12 -25.72
C HIS A 273 6.31 41.63 -25.94
N ASP A 274 7.34 42.38 -25.53
CA ASP A 274 7.62 43.73 -26.02
C ASP A 274 9.13 43.80 -26.29
N GLY A 275 9.50 44.24 -27.48
CA GLY A 275 10.84 44.06 -28.03
C GLY A 275 11.70 45.32 -28.01
N ALA A 276 13.00 45.14 -27.77
CA ALA A 276 14.07 46.01 -28.24
C ALA A 276 15.31 45.11 -28.48
N GLY A 277 15.85 45.08 -29.70
CA GLY A 277 16.84 44.07 -30.11
C GLY A 277 18.28 44.56 -30.23
N VAL A 278 19.24 43.64 -29.98
CA VAL A 278 20.64 43.56 -30.46
C VAL A 278 21.05 42.07 -30.39
N GLY A 279 21.84 41.45 -31.29
CA GLY A 279 22.34 41.92 -32.58
C GLY A 279 23.54 41.13 -33.15
N TYR A 280 23.35 39.84 -33.50
CA TYR A 280 24.31 38.95 -34.22
C TYR A 280 25.62 38.56 -33.46
N PRO A 281 26.44 37.59 -33.95
CA PRO A 281 26.24 36.61 -35.04
C PRO A 281 26.45 35.11 -34.66
N VAL A 282 26.21 34.27 -35.67
CA VAL A 282 26.47 32.82 -35.78
C VAL A 282 27.94 32.42 -35.56
N LYS A 283 28.17 31.21 -35.04
CA LYS A 283 29.27 30.34 -35.52
C LYS A 283 28.80 28.88 -35.63
N GLU A 284 28.80 28.34 -36.84
CA GLU A 284 28.74 26.90 -37.10
C GLU A 284 30.11 26.28 -36.83
N GLU A 285 30.16 25.04 -36.34
CA GLU A 285 31.26 24.14 -36.71
C GLU A 285 30.82 22.67 -36.64
N SER A 286 31.34 21.88 -37.60
CA SER A 286 30.89 20.54 -37.94
C SER A 286 32.03 19.52 -37.84
N GLY A 287 31.74 18.29 -37.40
CA GLY A 287 32.60 17.11 -37.59
C GLY A 287 32.13 15.95 -36.69
N HIS A 288 31.70 14.79 -37.18
CA HIS A 288 32.35 13.73 -37.98
C HIS A 288 33.27 12.78 -37.19
N GLY A 289 33.01 11.47 -37.36
CA GLY A 289 33.87 10.35 -36.93
C GLY A 289 33.66 9.88 -35.47
N ASP A 290 33.74 8.59 -35.16
CA ASP A 290 33.76 7.41 -36.05
C ASP A 290 33.38 6.14 -35.26
N GLY A 291 33.09 5.04 -35.96
CA GLY A 291 33.01 3.69 -35.39
C GLY A 291 34.41 3.10 -35.08
N PRO A 292 34.57 1.78 -34.80
CA PRO A 292 33.74 0.70 -35.37
C PRO A 292 33.38 -0.48 -34.43
N SER A 293 32.71 -1.44 -35.06
CA SER A 293 32.21 -2.76 -34.64
C SER A 293 33.24 -3.80 -34.16
N GLY A 294 32.75 -4.84 -33.47
CA GLY A 294 33.42 -6.13 -33.29
C GLY A 294 32.40 -7.27 -33.18
N GLU A 295 32.54 -8.30 -34.02
CA GLU A 295 31.53 -9.36 -34.24
C GLU A 295 31.60 -10.57 -33.29
N ALA A 296 30.42 -11.16 -33.08
CA ALA A 296 30.03 -12.57 -33.19
C ALA A 296 30.91 -13.73 -32.69
N LYS A 297 30.23 -14.70 -32.05
CA LYS A 297 30.37 -16.13 -32.35
C LYS A 297 29.16 -16.94 -31.84
N ASP A 298 28.54 -17.70 -32.74
CA ASP A 298 27.91 -18.99 -32.39
C ASP A 298 28.99 -19.92 -31.80
N GLU A 299 28.62 -20.88 -30.95
CA GLU A 299 28.82 -22.33 -31.19
C GLU A 299 27.66 -23.09 -30.50
N ASP A 300 27.10 -24.11 -31.17
CA ASP A 300 26.13 -25.05 -30.62
C ASP A 300 26.71 -25.87 -29.45
N ASP A 301 25.87 -26.42 -28.56
CA ASP A 301 26.02 -27.86 -28.25
C ASP A 301 24.83 -28.53 -27.50
N VAL A 302 24.43 -29.67 -28.06
CA VAL A 302 23.86 -30.89 -27.44
C VAL A 302 22.56 -30.81 -26.61
N LEU A 303 21.48 -31.18 -27.29
CA LEU A 303 20.37 -31.97 -26.72
C LEU A 303 20.90 -33.33 -26.22
N GLY A 304 20.63 -33.71 -24.97
CA GLY A 304 20.99 -35.05 -24.49
C GLY A 304 20.47 -35.43 -23.09
N SER A 305 19.34 -36.16 -23.07
CA SER A 305 18.97 -37.28 -22.16
C SER A 305 19.53 -37.29 -20.72
N PHE A 306 18.73 -37.46 -19.66
CA PHE A 306 17.89 -38.65 -19.42
C PHE A 306 16.82 -38.37 -18.33
N PHE A 307 15.67 -39.02 -18.44
CA PHE A 307 14.78 -39.23 -17.29
C PHE A 307 15.31 -40.40 -16.42
N SER A 308 15.51 -40.16 -15.13
CA SER A 308 15.41 -41.14 -14.01
C SER A 308 15.35 -40.38 -12.68
#